data_AF-A0A8D3DEE9-F1
#
_entry.id   AF-A0A8D3DEE9-F1
#
_cell.length_a   1.000
_cell.length_b   1.000
_cell.length_c   1.000
_cell.angle_alpha   90.00
_cell.angle_beta   90.00
_cell.angle_gamma   90.00
#
_symmetry.space_group_name_H-M   'P 1'
#
loop_
_entity.id
_entity.type
_entity.pdbx_description
1 polymer ?
#
loop_
_entity_poly.entity_id
_entity_poly.type
_entity_poly.pdbx_seq_one_letter_code
_entity_poly.pdbx_strand_id
1 'polypeptide(L)'
;MPRVNLAWSAPDEAFDSFLVELTSPSGVTHSQNLTLSGDAFSLGISGLNPNNSYLVGLYGMYQGSFLEPVYSEATTGTCNLSVADFCQKLTPFPCLSHGDSVTISFHPINPHSVCN
;
A
#
# COMPACT_ATOMS: atom_id res chain seq x y z
N MET A 1 -17.30 -4.13 4.95
CA MET A 1 -16.64 -4.19 3.62
C MET A 1 -15.13 -4.10 3.85
N PRO A 2 -14.31 -4.98 3.27
CA PRO A 2 -12.86 -4.91 3.40
C PRO A 2 -12.31 -3.62 2.79
N ARG A 3 -11.31 -3.05 3.46
CA ARG A 3 -10.59 -1.83 3.03
C ARG A 3 -9.14 -1.91 3.48
N VAL A 4 -8.28 -1.18 2.81
CA VAL A 4 -6.90 -0.92 3.21
C VAL A 4 -6.73 0.59 3.28
N ASN A 5 -6.19 1.08 4.39
CA ASN A 5 -5.72 2.46 4.46
C ASN A 5 -4.22 2.47 4.16
N LEU A 6 -3.78 3.39 3.34
CA LEU A 6 -2.39 3.59 3.00
C LEU A 6 -1.95 4.91 3.63
N ALA A 7 -0.76 4.91 4.23
CA ALA A 7 -0.12 6.11 4.72
C ALA A 7 1.34 6.08 4.29
N TRP A 8 1.89 7.23 3.88
CA TRP A 8 3.30 7.37 3.52
C TRP A 8 3.85 8.71 3.97
N SER A 9 5.17 8.77 4.08
CA SER A 9 5.93 9.96 4.46
C SER A 9 6.92 10.31 3.36
N ALA A 10 7.00 11.59 3.00
CA ALA A 10 7.97 12.14 2.06
C ALA A 10 8.44 13.52 2.56
N PRO A 11 9.60 14.03 2.11
CA PRO A 11 9.99 15.41 2.37
C PRO A 11 8.98 16.38 1.76
N ASP A 12 8.77 17.53 2.41
CA ASP A 12 7.86 18.58 1.92
C ASP A 12 8.26 19.03 0.51
N GLU A 13 7.27 19.18 -0.36
CA GLU A 13 7.44 19.60 -1.77
C GLU A 13 8.41 18.73 -2.60
N ALA A 14 8.67 17.48 -2.18
CA ALA A 14 9.59 16.60 -2.90
C ALA A 14 9.00 15.98 -4.17
N PHE A 15 7.68 15.98 -4.32
CA PHE A 15 6.98 15.31 -5.42
C PHE A 15 5.86 16.18 -5.98
N ASP A 16 5.66 16.13 -7.29
CA ASP A 16 4.57 16.81 -7.99
C ASP A 16 3.23 16.07 -7.76
N SER A 17 3.29 14.74 -7.81
CA SER A 17 2.14 13.86 -7.62
C SER A 17 2.59 12.47 -7.17
N PHE A 18 1.65 11.71 -6.62
CA PHE A 18 1.86 10.30 -6.31
C PHE A 18 0.93 9.44 -7.16
N LEU A 19 1.42 8.28 -7.57
CA LEU A 19 0.62 7.23 -8.19
C LEU A 19 0.66 6.00 -7.28
N VAL A 20 -0.51 5.54 -6.88
CA VAL A 20 -0.68 4.31 -6.11
C VAL A 20 -1.24 3.25 -7.06
N GLU A 21 -0.52 2.17 -7.24
CA GLU A 21 -0.97 0.96 -7.92
C GLU A 21 -1.38 -0.07 -6.87
N LEU A 22 -2.61 -0.57 -6.95
CA LEU A 22 -3.08 -1.69 -6.13
C LEU A 22 -3.27 -2.91 -7.03
N THR A 23 -2.35 -3.86 -6.96
CA THR A 23 -2.37 -5.09 -7.74
C THR A 23 -2.98 -6.24 -6.95
N SER A 24 -4.03 -6.84 -7.50
CA SER A 24 -4.66 -8.04 -6.97
C SER A 24 -3.79 -9.29 -7.13
N PRO A 25 -4.00 -10.37 -6.35
CA PRO A 25 -3.25 -11.61 -6.52
C PRO A 25 -3.60 -12.35 -7.82
N SER A 26 -4.74 -12.02 -8.45
CA SER A 26 -5.10 -12.48 -9.80
C SER A 26 -4.21 -11.91 -10.91
N GLY A 27 -3.30 -10.99 -10.57
CA GLY A 27 -2.28 -10.45 -11.46
C GLY A 27 -2.54 -9.01 -11.90
N VAL A 28 -1.64 -8.51 -12.75
CA VAL A 28 -1.56 -7.11 -13.21
C VAL A 28 -2.83 -6.67 -13.96
N THR A 29 -3.57 -7.59 -14.57
CA THR A 29 -4.84 -7.28 -15.28
C THR A 29 -5.95 -6.77 -14.37
N HIS A 30 -5.80 -6.90 -13.05
CA HIS A 30 -6.71 -6.38 -12.04
C HIS A 30 -6.00 -5.37 -11.12
N SER A 31 -5.02 -4.62 -11.65
CA SER A 31 -4.43 -3.49 -10.92
C SER A 31 -5.33 -2.25 -11.01
N GLN A 32 -5.42 -1.52 -9.91
CA GLN A 32 -6.12 -0.23 -9.84
C GLN A 32 -5.11 0.88 -9.60
N ASN A 33 -5.15 1.90 -10.45
CA ASN A 33 -4.25 3.06 -10.40
C ASN A 33 -4.98 4.26 -9.81
N LEU A 34 -4.37 4.89 -8.82
CA LEU A 34 -4.93 6.05 -8.10
C LEU A 34 -3.87 7.16 -8.08
N THR A 35 -4.16 8.25 -8.78
CA THR A 35 -3.29 9.43 -8.81
C THR A 35 -3.70 10.40 -7.72
N LEU A 36 -2.73 10.92 -6.99
CA LEU A 36 -2.88 11.83 -5.88
C LEU A 36 -1.96 13.03 -6.07
N SER A 37 -2.32 14.15 -5.43
CA SER A 37 -1.48 15.35 -5.41
C SER A 37 -0.21 15.11 -4.57
N GLY A 38 0.86 15.88 -4.83
CA GLY A 38 2.16 15.74 -4.14
C GLY A 38 2.14 16.05 -2.65
N ASP A 39 1.06 16.65 -2.15
CA ASP A 39 0.76 16.92 -0.73
C ASP A 39 -0.07 15.81 -0.07
N ALA A 40 -0.43 14.75 -0.81
CA ALA A 40 -1.12 13.61 -0.25
C ALA A 40 -0.15 12.67 0.47
N PHE A 41 -0.50 12.28 1.70
CA PHE A 41 0.27 11.36 2.55
C PHE A 41 -0.54 10.14 3.00
N SER A 42 -1.80 10.04 2.58
CA SER A 42 -2.65 8.91 2.91
C SER A 42 -3.76 8.69 1.88
N LEU A 43 -4.25 7.46 1.80
CA LEU A 43 -5.31 7.04 0.89
C LEU A 43 -6.08 5.84 1.45
N GLY A 44 -7.40 5.92 1.50
CA GLY A 44 -8.25 4.78 1.84
C GLY A 44 -8.79 4.09 0.58
N ILE A 45 -8.53 2.79 0.41
CA ILE A 45 -9.06 1.96 -0.67
C ILE A 45 -10.07 0.96 -0.11
N SER A 46 -11.32 1.08 -0.53
CA SER A 46 -12.43 0.22 -0.10
C SER A 46 -12.95 -0.67 -1.22
N GLY A 47 -13.70 -1.72 -0.87
CA GLY A 47 -14.29 -2.62 -1.86
C GLY A 47 -13.35 -3.74 -2.31
N LEU A 48 -12.38 -4.08 -1.46
CA LEU A 48 -11.42 -5.15 -1.71
C LEU A 48 -12.04 -6.52 -1.43
N ASN A 49 -11.53 -7.54 -2.11
CA ASN A 49 -11.97 -8.91 -1.95
C ASN A 49 -11.35 -9.48 -0.67
N PRO A 50 -12.15 -9.97 0.29
CA PRO A 50 -11.61 -10.55 1.51
C PRO A 50 -10.78 -11.80 1.21
N ASN A 51 -9.85 -12.11 2.11
CA ASN A 51 -8.92 -13.24 2.04
C ASN A 51 -8.02 -13.23 0.80
N ASN A 52 -7.56 -12.03 0.39
CA ASN A 52 -6.65 -11.85 -0.74
C ASN A 52 -5.47 -10.96 -0.35
N SER A 53 -4.28 -11.35 -0.80
CA SER A 53 -3.06 -10.53 -0.71
C SER A 53 -2.99 -9.58 -1.89
N TYR A 54 -2.91 -8.29 -1.59
CA TYR A 54 -2.75 -7.21 -2.54
C TYR A 54 -1.32 -6.69 -2.50
N LEU A 55 -0.75 -6.41 -3.67
CA LEU A 55 0.52 -5.71 -3.78
C LEU A 55 0.25 -4.24 -4.04
N VAL A 56 0.71 -3.37 -3.14
CA VAL A 56 0.58 -1.93 -3.25
C VAL A 56 1.91 -1.36 -3.74
N GLY A 57 1.94 -0.74 -4.90
CA GLY A 57 3.06 0.05 -5.41
C GLY A 57 2.79 1.54 -5.21
N LEU A 58 3.72 2.27 -4.60
CA LEU A 58 3.67 3.73 -4.49
C LEU A 58 4.79 4.34 -5.34
N TYR A 59 4.42 5.18 -6.29
CA TYR A 59 5.31 5.90 -7.20
C TYR A 59 5.25 7.39 -6.89
N GLY A 60 6.40 8.03 -6.72
CA GLY A 60 6.49 9.49 -6.63
C GLY A 60 6.84 10.08 -8.00
N MET A 61 6.12 11.11 -8.43
CA MET A 61 6.44 11.86 -9.64
C MET A 61 7.24 13.11 -9.27
N TYR A 62 8.36 13.34 -9.96
CA TYR A 62 9.21 14.50 -9.78
C TYR A 62 9.66 15.03 -11.14
N GLN A 63 9.43 16.32 -11.40
CA GLN A 63 9.75 16.99 -12.67
C GLN A 63 9.20 16.25 -13.89
N GLY A 64 7.99 15.69 -13.77
CA GLY A 64 7.33 14.95 -14.85
C GLY A 64 7.83 13.51 -15.06
N SER A 65 8.67 12.96 -14.18
CA SER A 65 9.17 11.59 -14.24
C SER A 65 8.81 10.79 -12.98
N PHE A 66 8.43 9.52 -13.14
CA PHE A 66 8.22 8.63 -11.99
C PHE A 66 9.56 8.12 -11.44
N LEU A 67 9.75 8.24 -10.13
CA LEU A 67 10.87 7.64 -9.41
C LEU A 67 10.63 6.15 -9.15
N GLU A 68 11.65 5.49 -8.59
CA GLU A 68 11.58 4.07 -8.22
C GLU A 68 10.41 3.80 -7.25
N PRO A 69 9.53 2.83 -7.55
CA PRO A 69 8.40 2.51 -6.71
C PRO A 69 8.79 1.77 -5.44
N VAL A 70 8.04 2.04 -4.37
CA VAL A 70 8.08 1.23 -3.16
C VAL A 70 6.88 0.29 -3.16
N TYR A 71 7.15 -1.01 -2.98
CA TYR A 71 6.11 -2.04 -2.91
C TYR A 71 5.87 -2.50 -1.47
N SER A 72 4.60 -2.75 -1.13
CA SER A 72 4.21 -3.34 0.14
C SER A 72 3.07 -4.34 -0.07
N GLU A 73 3.10 -5.47 0.61
CA GLU A 73 2.06 -6.48 0.54
C GLU A 73 1.04 -6.28 1.66
N ALA A 74 -0.25 -6.34 1.30
CA ALA A 74 -1.38 -6.14 2.19
C ALA A 74 -2.39 -7.28 2.05
N THR A 75 -2.48 -8.15 3.05
CA THR A 75 -3.49 -9.21 3.06
C THR A 75 -4.78 -8.72 3.69
N THR A 76 -5.82 -8.60 2.86
CA THR A 76 -7.18 -8.35 3.35
C THR A 76 -7.78 -9.68 3.80
N GLY A 77 -8.32 -9.76 5.02
CA GLY A 77 -8.94 -10.97 5.54
C GLY A 77 -10.13 -10.64 6.42
N THR A 78 -11.25 -11.36 6.25
CA THR A 78 -12.25 -11.42 7.32
C THR A 78 -11.73 -12.40 8.35
N CYS A 79 -11.15 -11.89 9.43
CA CYS A 79 -10.77 -12.67 10.59
C CYS A 79 -12.07 -13.21 11.24
N ASN A 80 -12.63 -14.30 10.73
CA ASN A 80 -13.72 -15.02 11.40
C ASN A 80 -13.08 -15.98 12.40
N LEU A 81 -12.39 -15.43 13.40
CA LEU A 81 -11.87 -16.23 14.50
C LEU A 81 -13.07 -16.59 15.36
N SER A 82 -13.43 -17.86 15.36
CA SER A 82 -14.20 -18.39 16.48
C SER A 82 -13.25 -18.54 17.67
N VAL A 83 -13.77 -18.46 18.88
CA VAL A 83 -13.00 -18.74 20.12
C VAL A 83 -12.27 -20.11 20.12
N ALA A 84 -12.55 -21.00 19.17
CA ALA A 84 -11.86 -22.28 19.00
C ALA A 84 -10.52 -22.21 18.24
N ASP A 85 -10.24 -21.14 17.50
CA ASP A 85 -9.01 -21.00 16.69
C ASP A 85 -7.78 -20.66 17.51
N PHE A 86 -7.95 -20.26 18.78
CA PHE A 86 -6.84 -20.04 19.72
C PHE A 86 -6.07 -21.32 20.08
N CYS A 87 -6.63 -22.51 19.81
CA CYS A 87 -6.01 -23.77 20.23
C CYS A 87 -5.26 -24.53 19.11
N GLN A 88 -5.26 -24.07 17.86
CA GLN A 88 -4.57 -24.76 16.76
C GLN A 88 -3.68 -23.84 15.93
N LYS A 89 -2.39 -23.82 16.30
CA LYS A 89 -1.25 -23.89 15.37
C LYS A 89 -1.30 -23.02 14.09
N LEU A 90 -0.55 -21.92 14.13
CA LEU A 90 0.26 -21.33 13.04
C LEU A 90 -0.47 -20.93 11.74
N THR A 91 -0.82 -19.64 11.64
CA THR A 91 -0.60 -18.87 10.41
C THR A 91 0.34 -17.70 10.72
N PRO A 92 1.42 -17.44 9.94
CA PRO A 92 2.37 -16.38 10.25
C PRO A 92 1.93 -14.97 9.82
N PHE A 93 0.79 -14.81 9.17
CA PHE A 93 0.37 -13.51 8.66
C PHE A 93 -0.71 -12.93 9.58
N PRO A 94 -0.47 -11.78 10.23
CA PRO A 94 -1.50 -11.13 11.02
C PRO A 94 -2.65 -10.75 10.08
N CYS A 95 -3.77 -11.45 10.18
CA CYS A 95 -5.02 -11.03 9.54
C CYS A 95 -5.38 -9.66 10.14
N LEU A 96 -5.23 -8.61 9.33
CA LEU A 96 -5.56 -7.24 9.68
C LEU A 96 -7.02 -7.16 10.17
N SER A 97 -7.20 -6.90 11.46
CA SER A 97 -8.48 -6.95 12.16
C SER A 97 -9.11 -5.56 12.32
N HIS A 98 -10.17 -5.35 11.54
CA HIS A 98 -11.16 -4.29 11.77
C HIS A 98 -10.62 -2.85 11.70
N GLY A 99 -9.81 -2.53 10.69
CA GLY A 99 -9.74 -1.14 10.17
C GLY A 99 -8.37 -0.67 9.75
N ASP A 100 -7.56 -1.55 9.18
CA ASP A 100 -6.14 -1.44 9.41
C ASP A 100 -5.39 -0.75 8.28
N SER A 101 -4.51 0.15 8.71
CA SER A 101 -3.65 0.97 7.88
C SER A 101 -2.36 0.23 7.59
N VAL A 102 -2.03 0.07 6.32
CA VAL A 102 -0.70 -0.27 5.84
C VAL A 102 0.07 1.04 5.73
N THR A 103 1.24 1.09 6.37
CA THR A 103 2.14 2.24 6.28
C THR A 103 3.27 1.89 5.33
N ILE A 104 3.40 2.66 4.25
CA ILE A 104 4.45 2.55 3.26
C ILE A 104 5.45 3.67 3.53
N SER A 105 6.63 3.36 4.03
CA SER A 105 7.67 4.36 4.22
C SER A 105 8.41 4.59 2.90
N PHE A 106 8.16 5.73 2.26
CA PHE A 106 8.93 6.15 1.11
C PHE A 106 10.29 6.68 1.58
N HIS A 107 11.37 6.07 1.09
CA HIS A 107 12.71 6.60 1.25
C HIS A 107 13.14 7.07 -0.14
N PRO A 108 12.90 8.34 -0.50
CA PRO A 108 13.38 8.82 -1.79
C PRO A 108 14.89 8.61 -1.85
N ILE A 109 15.37 8.02 -2.94
CA ILE A 109 16.73 8.32 -3.39
C ILE A 109 16.68 9.82 -3.68
N ASN A 110 17.25 10.62 -2.78
CA ASN A 110 17.26 12.06 -2.92
C ASN A 110 17.79 12.40 -4.33
N PRO A 111 17.00 13.04 -5.21
CA PRO A 111 17.46 13.35 -6.55
C PRO A 111 18.68 14.31 -6.52
N HIS A 112 18.89 15.03 -5.43
CA HIS A 112 20.11 15.85 -5.20
C HIS A 112 21.33 15.02 -4.78
N SER A 113 21.19 13.74 -4.43
CA SER A 113 22.30 12.84 -4.09
C SER A 113 22.84 12.08 -5.30
N VAL A 114 22.23 12.22 -6.47
CA VAL A 114 22.73 11.64 -7.73
C VAL A 114 23.62 12.65 -8.45
N CYS A 115 24.72 13.03 -7.82
CA CYS A 115 25.86 13.70 -8.45
C CYS A 115 27.13 13.37 -7.64
N ASN A 116 27.86 12.33 -8.05
CA ASN A 116 29.30 12.25 -7.85
C ASN A 116 29.95 11.53 -9.02
#